data_AF-X1A363-F1
#
_entry.id   AF-X1A363-F1
#
_cell.length_a   1.000
_cell.length_b   1.000
_cell.length_c   1.000
_cell.angle_alpha   90.00
_cell.angle_beta   90.00
_cell.angle_gamma   90.00
#
_symmetry.space_group_name_H-M   'P 1'
#
loop_
_entity.id
_entity.type
_entity.pdbx_description
1 polymer ?
#
loop_
_entity_poly.entity_id
_entity_poly.type
_entity_poly.pdbx_seq_one_letter_code
_entity_poly.pdbx_strand_id
1 'polypeptide(L)'
;PLFKDDEITSKVFGEYVSTYDFQRSVEDKATVPLYYDSRGEILGVATNDINERIAEKLERIEDDIDVKERLERELKRDYHIITAEKRLNQIAGDFVEHYSTAWESGKAMFICIDKLTCVRMYELIQQYWAQKEEGVEESWKMATGEDKDYLCNKLIWMKETKKAVIVSEEQGEVDKFRKWGFDIKPHRRLMKNGFELPDGTRIDVDSAFKREEHPFRIAIVCAMWLTGFDVPSLANLY
;
A
#
# COMPACT_ATOMS: atom_id res chain seq x y z
N PRO A 1 -10.63 17.34 -15.47
CA PRO A 1 -10.64 18.83 -15.43
C PRO A 1 -10.42 19.32 -13.98
N LEU A 2 -9.16 19.26 -13.54
CA LEU A 2 -8.69 19.40 -12.15
C LEU A 2 -8.64 20.85 -11.59
N PHE A 3 -9.13 21.84 -12.34
CA PHE A 3 -8.88 23.27 -12.06
C PHE A 3 -10.12 24.07 -11.64
N LYS A 4 -11.25 23.43 -11.33
CA LYS A 4 -12.47 24.17 -10.93
C LYS A 4 -12.42 24.72 -9.51
N ASP A 5 -11.63 24.11 -8.62
CA ASP A 5 -11.49 24.57 -7.23
C ASP A 5 -10.47 25.70 -7.03
N ASP A 6 -9.65 26.00 -8.05
CA ASP A 6 -8.71 27.14 -8.02
C ASP A 6 -9.45 28.47 -7.79
N GLU A 7 -10.72 28.55 -8.20
CA GLU A 7 -11.55 29.71 -7.97
C GLU A 7 -11.90 29.94 -6.49
N ILE A 8 -11.99 28.90 -5.66
CA ILE A 8 -12.41 29.03 -4.26
C ILE A 8 -11.25 29.56 -3.41
N THR A 9 -10.06 29.00 -3.59
CA THR A 9 -8.85 29.46 -2.88
C THR A 9 -8.51 30.90 -3.24
N SER A 10 -8.59 31.26 -4.52
CA SER A 10 -8.35 32.63 -4.99
C SER A 10 -9.39 33.64 -4.47
N LYS A 11 -10.66 33.24 -4.34
CA LYS A 11 -11.72 34.09 -3.74
C LYS A 11 -11.46 34.40 -2.26
N VAL A 12 -10.80 33.51 -1.53
CA VAL A 12 -10.49 33.68 -0.09
C VAL A 12 -9.15 34.38 0.13
N PHE A 13 -8.12 34.00 -0.62
CA PHE A 13 -6.73 34.42 -0.38
C PHE A 13 -6.17 35.40 -1.42
N GLY A 14 -6.89 35.68 -2.51
CA GLY A 14 -6.44 36.52 -3.62
C GLY A 14 -5.65 35.74 -4.68
N GLU A 15 -5.06 36.46 -5.62
CA GLU A 15 -4.27 35.85 -6.70
C GLU A 15 -3.02 35.13 -6.19
N TYR A 16 -2.59 34.10 -6.94
CA TYR A 16 -1.36 33.37 -6.65
C TYR A 16 -0.14 34.28 -6.77
N VAL A 17 0.64 34.42 -5.67
CA VAL A 17 1.90 35.18 -5.66
C VAL A 17 3.00 34.44 -6.44
N SER A 18 3.02 33.11 -6.35
CA SER A 18 3.95 32.24 -7.06
C SER A 18 3.38 30.83 -7.15
N THR A 19 3.62 30.16 -8.27
CA THR A 19 3.27 28.76 -8.48
C THR A 19 4.52 27.92 -8.71
N TYR A 20 4.59 26.79 -8.03
CA TYR A 20 5.64 25.80 -8.18
C TYR A 20 4.96 24.44 -8.33
N ASP A 21 4.87 23.97 -9.56
CA ASP A 21 4.14 22.76 -9.92
C ASP A 21 5.02 21.51 -9.90
N PHE A 22 4.38 20.36 -10.05
CA PHE A 22 5.05 19.06 -10.05
C PHE A 22 6.06 18.94 -11.20
N GLN A 23 5.72 19.48 -12.37
CA GLN A 23 6.61 19.42 -13.54
C GLN A 23 7.94 20.13 -13.26
N ARG A 24 7.87 21.35 -12.73
CA ARG A 24 9.06 22.14 -12.37
C ARG A 24 9.90 21.46 -11.30
N SER A 25 9.26 20.79 -10.35
CA SER A 25 9.93 20.02 -9.29
C SER A 25 10.68 18.78 -9.80
N VAL A 26 10.19 18.16 -10.87
CA VAL A 26 10.91 17.07 -11.53
C VAL A 26 12.08 17.61 -12.36
N GLU A 27 11.88 18.74 -13.07
CA GLU A 27 12.91 19.38 -13.91
C GLU A 27 14.14 19.85 -13.11
N ASP A 28 13.94 20.42 -11.92
CA ASP A 28 15.02 20.85 -11.02
C ASP A 28 15.56 19.74 -10.10
N LYS A 29 15.02 18.51 -10.24
CA LYS A 29 15.37 17.32 -9.46
C LYS A 29 15.10 17.45 -7.97
N ALA A 30 14.19 18.33 -7.55
CA ALA A 30 13.67 18.34 -6.19
C ALA A 30 12.82 17.10 -5.89
N THR A 31 12.14 16.53 -6.91
CA THR A 31 11.36 15.29 -6.79
C THR A 31 11.71 14.27 -7.87
N VAL A 32 11.39 13.00 -7.61
CA VAL A 32 11.53 11.89 -8.57
C VAL A 32 10.30 11.78 -9.46
N PRO A 33 10.44 11.30 -10.72
CA PRO A 33 9.30 11.08 -11.60
C PRO A 33 8.41 9.93 -11.10
N LEU A 34 7.11 10.03 -11.38
CA LEU A 34 6.13 8.99 -11.09
C LEU A 34 5.89 8.11 -12.33
N TYR A 35 5.95 6.80 -12.15
CA TYR A 35 5.64 5.81 -13.17
C TYR A 35 4.39 5.04 -12.77
N TYR A 36 3.42 4.94 -13.68
CA TYR A 36 2.18 4.20 -13.48
C TYR A 36 2.20 2.89 -14.30
N ASP A 37 1.95 1.76 -13.64
CA ASP A 37 1.82 0.44 -14.24
C ASP A 37 0.41 -0.13 -13.98
N SER A 38 -0.38 -0.32 -15.04
CA SER A 38 -1.77 -0.83 -14.95
C SER A 38 -1.79 -2.37 -14.81
N ARG A 39 -1.48 -2.86 -13.61
CA ARG A 39 -1.43 -4.31 -13.34
C ARG A 39 -2.81 -4.99 -13.33
N GLY A 40 -3.89 -4.23 -13.18
CA GLY A 40 -5.25 -4.76 -13.20
C GLY A 40 -5.63 -5.41 -14.54
N GLU A 41 -5.13 -4.87 -15.65
CA GLU A 41 -5.34 -5.43 -16.99
C GLU A 41 -4.56 -6.73 -17.18
N ILE A 42 -3.31 -6.77 -16.70
CA ILE A 42 -2.43 -7.95 -16.76
C ILE A 42 -3.05 -9.14 -16.04
N LEU A 43 -3.70 -8.91 -14.90
CA LEU A 43 -4.30 -9.97 -14.08
C LEU A 43 -5.69 -10.42 -14.55
N GLY A 44 -6.25 -9.78 -15.58
CA GLY A 44 -7.66 -9.98 -15.98
C GLY A 44 -8.64 -9.66 -14.85
N VAL A 45 -8.20 -8.83 -13.91
CA VAL A 45 -8.96 -8.36 -12.74
C VAL A 45 -9.67 -7.06 -13.08
N ALA A 46 -9.18 -6.31 -14.08
CA ALA A 46 -9.92 -5.27 -14.75
C ALA A 46 -11.09 -5.90 -15.53
N THR A 47 -12.27 -5.95 -14.91
CA THR A 47 -13.47 -5.74 -15.71
C THR A 47 -13.40 -4.28 -16.15
N ASN A 48 -13.14 -4.01 -17.42
CA ASN A 48 -12.95 -2.66 -17.98
C ASN A 48 -14.00 -1.64 -17.44
N ASP A 49 -15.23 -2.11 -17.21
CA ASP A 49 -16.32 -1.34 -16.63
C ASP A 49 -16.05 -0.79 -15.21
N ILE A 50 -15.33 -1.49 -14.32
CA ILE A 50 -15.21 -1.06 -12.91
C ILE A 50 -14.21 0.08 -12.74
N ASN A 51 -13.04 -0.01 -13.35
CA ASN A 51 -12.03 1.04 -13.21
C ASN A 51 -12.53 2.34 -13.86
N GLU A 52 -13.15 2.25 -15.04
CA GLU A 52 -13.79 3.39 -15.71
C GLU A 52 -14.93 3.96 -14.85
N ARG A 53 -15.81 3.11 -14.30
CA ARG A 53 -16.89 3.57 -13.42
C ARG A 53 -16.40 4.19 -12.12
N ILE A 54 -15.31 3.70 -11.54
CA ILE A 54 -14.70 4.32 -10.34
C ILE A 54 -14.08 5.67 -10.72
N ALA A 55 -13.34 5.74 -11.83
CA ALA A 55 -12.75 6.99 -12.32
C ALA A 55 -13.82 8.05 -12.61
N GLU A 56 -14.89 7.70 -13.34
CA GLU A 56 -16.03 8.59 -13.60
C GLU A 56 -16.69 9.07 -12.31
N LYS A 57 -16.83 8.20 -11.31
CA LYS A 57 -17.41 8.57 -10.02
C LYS A 57 -16.50 9.49 -9.24
N LEU A 58 -15.19 9.24 -9.23
CA LEU A 58 -14.21 10.09 -8.57
C LEU A 58 -14.21 11.50 -9.19
N GLU A 59 -14.20 11.61 -10.52
CA GLU A 59 -14.30 12.91 -11.21
C GLU A 59 -15.57 13.69 -10.84
N ARG A 60 -16.70 13.00 -10.61
CA ARG A 60 -17.97 13.62 -10.19
C ARG A 60 -18.00 14.01 -8.72
N ILE A 61 -17.17 13.37 -7.90
CA ILE A 61 -17.12 13.59 -6.45
C ILE A 61 -16.14 14.70 -6.10
N GLU A 62 -15.08 14.92 -6.90
CA GLU A 62 -14.16 16.06 -6.75
C GLU A 62 -14.90 17.42 -6.72
N ASP A 63 -16.06 17.54 -7.36
CA ASP A 63 -16.88 18.76 -7.38
C ASP A 63 -17.70 19.03 -6.08
N ASP A 64 -17.63 18.20 -5.03
CA ASP A 64 -18.54 18.27 -3.86
C ASP A 64 -17.81 18.09 -2.50
N ILE A 65 -18.11 18.93 -1.50
CA ILE A 65 -17.39 18.98 -0.19
C ILE A 65 -17.64 17.73 0.69
N ASP A 66 -18.71 16.96 0.43
CA ASP A 66 -19.10 15.76 1.19
C ASP A 66 -18.73 14.45 0.45
N VAL A 67 -17.47 14.39 -0.01
CA VAL A 67 -16.88 13.31 -0.81
C VAL A 67 -17.09 11.93 -0.17
N LYS A 68 -16.84 11.82 1.13
CA LYS A 68 -16.65 10.53 1.80
C LYS A 68 -17.94 9.72 1.91
N GLU A 69 -19.04 10.33 2.35
CA GLU A 69 -20.31 9.62 2.58
C GLU A 69 -20.99 9.21 1.27
N ARG A 70 -20.79 10.00 0.21
CA ARG A 70 -21.34 9.74 -1.12
C ARG A 70 -20.49 8.71 -1.88
N LEU A 71 -19.16 8.78 -1.79
CA LEU A 71 -18.25 7.76 -2.30
C LEU A 71 -18.54 6.39 -1.67
N GLU A 72 -18.75 6.34 -0.35
CA GLU A 72 -19.14 5.12 0.35
C GLU A 72 -20.49 4.55 -0.16
N ARG A 73 -21.48 5.41 -0.42
CA ARG A 73 -22.78 4.99 -0.99
C ARG A 73 -22.67 4.49 -2.42
N GLU A 74 -21.92 5.17 -3.27
CA GLU A 74 -21.81 4.83 -4.69
C GLU A 74 -20.88 3.65 -4.95
N LEU A 75 -19.83 3.49 -4.16
CA LEU A 75 -18.94 2.33 -4.21
C LEU A 75 -19.55 1.09 -3.54
N LYS A 76 -20.61 1.22 -2.73
CA LYS A 76 -21.27 0.08 -2.07
C LYS A 76 -21.72 -1.02 -3.05
N ARG A 77 -22.13 -0.63 -4.27
CA ARG A 77 -22.50 -1.58 -5.33
C ARG A 77 -21.30 -2.35 -5.85
N ASP A 78 -20.17 -1.67 -6.00
CA ASP A 78 -18.93 -2.21 -6.57
C ASP A 78 -18.05 -2.87 -5.50
N TYR A 79 -18.33 -2.61 -4.23
CA TYR A 79 -17.63 -3.13 -3.06
C TYR A 79 -17.49 -4.66 -3.09
N HIS A 80 -18.56 -5.38 -3.41
CA HIS A 80 -18.55 -6.84 -3.46
C HIS A 80 -17.64 -7.38 -4.57
N ILE A 81 -17.44 -6.60 -5.64
CA ILE A 81 -16.57 -6.98 -6.76
C ILE A 81 -15.12 -6.63 -6.43
N ILE A 82 -14.87 -5.45 -5.87
CA ILE A 82 -13.53 -4.99 -5.45
C ILE A 82 -12.97 -5.91 -4.35
N THR A 83 -13.81 -6.28 -3.38
CA THR A 83 -13.44 -7.13 -2.24
C THR A 83 -13.70 -8.63 -2.50
N ALA A 84 -13.99 -9.01 -3.75
CA ALA A 84 -14.20 -10.40 -4.11
C ALA A 84 -12.96 -11.23 -3.81
N GLU A 85 -13.15 -12.40 -3.20
CA GLU A 85 -12.04 -13.25 -2.76
C GLU A 85 -11.07 -13.62 -3.88
N LYS A 86 -11.63 -14.01 -5.03
CA LYS A 86 -10.85 -14.36 -6.22
C LYS A 86 -9.95 -13.20 -6.67
N ARG A 87 -10.49 -11.97 -6.67
CA ARG A 87 -9.77 -10.75 -7.04
C ARG A 87 -8.65 -10.46 -6.05
N LEU A 88 -8.94 -10.46 -4.75
CA LEU A 88 -7.94 -10.16 -3.71
C LEU A 88 -6.81 -11.20 -3.70
N ASN A 89 -7.11 -12.48 -3.95
CA ASN A 89 -6.08 -13.52 -4.10
C ASN A 89 -5.15 -13.24 -5.29
N GLN A 90 -5.72 -12.91 -6.46
CA GLN A 90 -4.92 -12.57 -7.64
C GLN A 90 -4.02 -11.36 -7.39
N ILE A 91 -4.56 -10.31 -6.76
CA ILE A 91 -3.80 -9.10 -6.42
C ILE A 91 -2.69 -9.42 -5.42
N ALA A 92 -2.97 -10.21 -4.37
CA ALA A 92 -1.98 -10.57 -3.36
C ALA A 92 -0.82 -11.40 -3.95
N GLY A 93 -1.14 -12.40 -4.78
CA GLY A 93 -0.12 -13.22 -5.46
C GLY A 93 0.75 -12.39 -6.39
N ASP A 94 0.14 -11.51 -7.18
CA ASP A 94 0.85 -10.60 -8.08
C ASP A 94 1.75 -9.60 -7.33
N PHE A 95 1.24 -8.99 -6.26
CA PHE A 95 2.02 -8.10 -5.41
C PHE A 95 3.28 -8.80 -4.87
N VAL A 96 3.12 -10.02 -4.33
CA VAL A 96 4.25 -10.79 -3.80
C VAL A 96 5.25 -11.13 -4.91
N GLU A 97 4.76 -11.55 -6.08
CA GLU A 97 5.62 -11.87 -7.22
C GLU A 97 6.42 -10.65 -7.69
N HIS A 98 5.73 -9.52 -7.90
CA HIS A 98 6.34 -8.29 -8.38
C HIS A 98 7.33 -7.71 -7.37
N TYR A 99 6.92 -7.55 -6.12
CA TYR A 99 7.75 -6.93 -5.09
C TYR A 99 8.96 -7.79 -4.72
N SER A 100 8.80 -9.12 -4.66
CA SER A 100 9.95 -10.02 -4.41
C SER A 100 10.90 -10.11 -5.60
N THR A 101 10.43 -9.85 -6.83
CA THR A 101 11.31 -9.75 -8.00
C THR A 101 12.12 -8.46 -7.95
N ALA A 102 11.49 -7.35 -7.60
CA ALA A 102 12.13 -6.06 -7.40
C ALA A 102 12.60 -5.86 -5.93
N TRP A 103 13.18 -6.88 -5.29
CA TRP A 103 13.51 -6.85 -3.85
C TRP A 103 14.54 -5.78 -3.44
N GLU A 104 15.29 -5.24 -4.41
CA GLU A 104 16.25 -4.15 -4.23
C GLU A 104 15.60 -2.74 -4.37
N SER A 105 14.32 -2.66 -4.73
CA SER A 105 13.61 -1.40 -5.01
C SER A 105 13.13 -0.67 -3.76
N GLY A 106 13.72 -0.89 -2.59
CA GLY A 106 13.30 -0.23 -1.35
C GLY A 106 11.95 -0.72 -0.81
N LYS A 107 11.21 0.15 -0.13
CA LYS A 107 9.98 -0.18 0.61
C LYS A 107 8.74 -0.08 -0.27
N ALA A 108 7.70 -0.78 0.16
CA ALA A 108 6.39 -0.78 -0.48
C ALA A 108 5.28 -0.38 0.49
N MET A 109 4.35 0.42 -0.01
CA MET A 109 3.08 0.73 0.66
C MET A 109 1.94 0.15 -0.17
N PHE A 110 1.04 -0.58 0.49
CA PHE A 110 -0.11 -1.22 -0.13
C PHE A 110 -1.40 -0.58 0.39
N ILE A 111 -2.14 0.10 -0.48
CA ILE A 111 -3.28 0.93 -0.14
C ILE A 111 -4.57 0.14 -0.40
N CYS A 112 -5.38 -0.03 0.65
CA CYS A 112 -6.66 -0.72 0.56
C CYS A 112 -7.84 0.24 0.71
N ILE A 113 -8.97 -0.16 0.12
CA ILE A 113 -10.23 0.59 0.16
C ILE A 113 -10.80 0.74 1.58
N ASP A 114 -10.58 -0.25 2.46
CA ASP A 114 -11.02 -0.18 3.86
C ASP A 114 -10.11 -1.00 4.79
N LYS A 115 -10.33 -0.84 6.11
CA LYS A 115 -9.55 -1.50 7.16
C LYS A 115 -9.71 -3.02 7.17
N LEU A 116 -10.87 -3.53 6.76
CA LEU A 116 -11.13 -4.97 6.72
C LEU A 116 -10.31 -5.62 5.62
N THR A 117 -10.27 -4.98 4.46
CA THR A 117 -9.48 -5.35 3.30
C THR A 117 -7.99 -5.27 3.62
N CYS A 118 -7.53 -4.28 4.41
CA CYS A 118 -6.13 -4.25 4.87
C CYS A 118 -5.74 -5.53 5.61
N VAL A 119 -6.54 -5.98 6.59
CA VAL A 119 -6.23 -7.18 7.38
C VAL A 119 -6.34 -8.43 6.52
N ARG A 120 -7.35 -8.50 5.65
CA ARG A 120 -7.50 -9.60 4.70
C ARG A 120 -6.31 -9.71 3.74
N MET A 121 -5.88 -8.58 3.17
CA MET A 121 -4.72 -8.51 2.29
C MET A 121 -3.45 -8.86 3.05
N TYR A 122 -3.32 -8.46 4.32
CA TYR A 122 -2.20 -8.90 5.16
C TYR A 122 -2.12 -10.43 5.25
N GLU A 123 -3.23 -11.10 5.55
CA GLU A 123 -3.24 -12.58 5.63
C GLU A 123 -2.92 -13.23 4.28
N LEU A 124 -3.50 -12.75 3.19
CA LEU A 124 -3.23 -13.26 1.84
C LEU A 124 -1.77 -13.04 1.44
N ILE A 125 -1.22 -11.85 1.66
CA ILE A 125 0.18 -11.52 1.39
C ILE A 125 1.09 -12.40 2.24
N GLN A 126 0.77 -12.69 3.50
CA GLN A 126 1.55 -13.60 4.33
C GLN A 126 1.56 -15.02 3.75
N GLN A 127 0.42 -15.52 3.27
CA GLN A 127 0.32 -16.84 2.65
C GLN A 127 1.13 -16.94 1.35
N TYR A 128 0.92 -16.01 0.41
CA TYR A 128 1.65 -16.01 -0.86
C TYR A 128 3.14 -15.76 -0.69
N TRP A 129 3.53 -14.96 0.31
CA TRP A 129 4.93 -14.75 0.61
C TRP A 129 5.62 -16.01 1.11
N ALA A 130 4.97 -16.79 1.98
CA ALA A 130 5.50 -18.08 2.42
C ALA A 130 5.68 -19.05 1.24
N GLN A 131 4.70 -19.12 0.32
CA GLN A 131 4.82 -19.93 -0.90
C GLN A 131 5.98 -19.47 -1.79
N LYS A 132 6.17 -18.14 -1.92
CA LYS A 132 7.28 -17.59 -2.71
C LYS A 132 8.63 -17.86 -2.05
N GLU A 133 8.72 -17.76 -0.73
CA GLU A 133 9.93 -18.13 0.03
C GLU A 133 10.30 -19.60 -0.20
N GLU A 134 9.33 -20.51 -0.13
CA GLU A 134 9.56 -21.94 -0.41
C GLU A 134 10.08 -22.15 -1.85
N GLY A 135 9.46 -21.53 -2.85
CA GLY A 135 9.91 -21.65 -4.24
C GLY A 135 11.31 -21.07 -4.49
N VAL A 136 11.64 -19.95 -3.84
CA VAL A 136 13.00 -19.37 -3.90
C VAL A 136 14.01 -20.28 -3.19
N GLU A 137 13.63 -20.89 -2.07
CA GLU A 137 14.49 -21.83 -1.34
C GLU A 137 14.76 -23.11 -2.14
N GLU A 138 13.77 -23.64 -2.85
CA GLU A 138 13.94 -24.77 -3.77
C GLU A 138 14.88 -24.41 -4.93
N SER A 139 14.69 -23.24 -5.52
CA SER A 139 15.55 -22.72 -6.58
C SER A 139 16.99 -22.55 -6.09
N TRP A 140 17.17 -22.04 -4.87
CA TRP A 140 18.48 -21.89 -4.23
C TRP A 140 19.19 -23.23 -3.99
N LYS A 141 18.44 -24.28 -3.62
CA LYS A 141 19.00 -25.64 -3.43
C LYS A 141 19.55 -26.23 -4.73
N MET A 142 18.94 -25.90 -5.87
CA MET A 142 19.34 -26.38 -7.20
C MET A 142 20.39 -25.49 -7.88
N ALA A 143 20.50 -24.23 -7.47
CA ALA A 143 21.43 -23.27 -8.06
C ALA A 143 22.90 -23.53 -7.71
N THR A 144 23.80 -23.06 -8.56
CA THR A 144 25.26 -23.13 -8.40
C THR A 144 25.91 -21.83 -8.87
N GLY A 145 27.08 -21.49 -8.32
CA GLY A 145 27.81 -20.28 -8.71
C GLY A 145 27.08 -19.01 -8.29
N GLU A 146 27.18 -17.95 -9.11
CA GLU A 146 26.66 -16.60 -8.82
C GLU A 146 25.14 -16.59 -8.59
N ASP A 147 24.38 -17.42 -9.31
CA ASP A 147 22.93 -17.54 -9.14
C ASP A 147 22.54 -18.00 -7.73
N LYS A 148 23.39 -18.84 -7.12
CA LYS A 148 23.16 -19.33 -5.76
C LYS A 148 23.33 -18.21 -4.74
N ASP A 149 24.34 -17.36 -4.91
CA ASP A 149 24.60 -16.23 -4.02
C ASP A 149 23.49 -15.18 -4.13
N TYR A 150 23.02 -14.89 -5.36
CA TYR A 150 21.87 -14.03 -5.59
C TYR A 150 20.60 -14.53 -4.87
N LEU A 151 20.26 -15.81 -5.05
CA LEU A 151 19.08 -16.41 -4.40
C LEU A 151 19.22 -16.48 -2.88
N CYS A 152 20.44 -16.68 -2.37
CA CYS A 152 20.74 -16.66 -0.94
C CYS A 152 20.41 -15.28 -0.33
N ASN A 153 20.93 -14.21 -0.92
CA ASN A 153 20.66 -12.84 -0.47
C ASN A 153 19.18 -12.48 -0.55
N LYS A 154 18.52 -12.86 -1.66
CA LYS A 154 17.07 -12.70 -1.80
C LYS A 154 16.30 -13.44 -0.71
N LEU A 155 16.67 -14.67 -0.39
CA LEU A 155 16.02 -15.47 0.65
C LEU A 155 16.20 -14.86 2.05
N ILE A 156 17.40 -14.35 2.37
CA ILE A 156 17.66 -13.63 3.62
C ILE A 156 16.75 -12.39 3.71
N TRP A 157 16.75 -11.58 2.66
CA TRP A 157 15.90 -10.39 2.59
C TRP A 157 14.41 -10.73 2.76
N MET A 158 13.94 -11.79 2.10
CA MET A 158 12.54 -12.23 2.21
C MET A 158 12.18 -12.65 3.64
N LYS A 159 13.02 -13.46 4.27
CA LYS A 159 12.82 -13.95 5.65
C LYS A 159 12.87 -12.84 6.69
N GLU A 160 13.70 -11.82 6.47
CA GLU A 160 13.77 -10.66 7.36
C GLU A 160 12.60 -9.69 7.17
N THR A 161 11.91 -9.72 6.03
CA THR A 161 10.90 -8.73 5.68
C THR A 161 9.72 -8.75 6.65
N LYS A 162 9.59 -7.67 7.42
CA LYS A 162 8.45 -7.40 8.30
C LYS A 162 7.37 -6.65 7.53
N LYS A 163 6.13 -7.05 7.79
CA LYS A 163 4.91 -6.49 7.19
C LYS A 163 3.96 -6.07 8.31
N ALA A 164 3.26 -4.96 8.14
CA ALA A 164 2.30 -4.49 9.15
C ALA A 164 1.10 -3.79 8.52
N VAL A 165 -0.04 -3.95 9.18
CA VAL A 165 -1.26 -3.18 8.89
C VAL A 165 -1.25 -1.91 9.72
N ILE A 166 -1.36 -0.76 9.07
CA ILE A 166 -1.32 0.58 9.67
C ILE A 166 -2.62 1.29 9.32
N VAL A 167 -3.59 1.20 10.22
CA VAL A 167 -4.94 1.76 10.04
C VAL A 167 -5.39 2.48 11.31
N SER A 168 -6.23 3.50 11.18
CA SER A 168 -6.72 4.23 12.36
C SER A 168 -7.58 3.34 13.27
N GLU A 169 -7.62 3.64 14.57
CA GLU A 169 -8.45 2.92 15.55
C GLU A 169 -9.91 3.38 15.49
N GLU A 170 -10.86 2.44 15.64
CA GLU A 170 -12.30 2.69 15.66
C GLU A 170 -12.96 2.03 16.87
N GLN A 171 -13.97 2.69 17.46
CA GLN A 171 -14.75 2.09 18.54
C GLN A 171 -15.52 0.85 18.05
N GLY A 172 -15.47 -0.24 18.83
CA GLY A 172 -16.18 -1.48 18.51
C GLY A 172 -15.59 -2.29 17.33
N GLU A 173 -14.40 -1.92 16.84
CA GLU A 173 -13.79 -2.59 15.70
C GLU A 173 -13.48 -4.06 15.97
N VAL A 174 -13.10 -4.43 17.20
CA VAL A 174 -12.72 -5.82 17.54
C VAL A 174 -13.86 -6.78 17.22
N ASP A 175 -15.09 -6.45 17.59
CA ASP A 175 -16.25 -7.28 17.30
C ASP A 175 -16.60 -7.26 15.81
N LYS A 176 -16.37 -6.12 15.13
CA LYS A 176 -16.53 -6.01 13.68
C LYS A 176 -15.57 -6.96 12.96
N PHE A 177 -14.27 -6.92 13.24
CA PHE A 177 -13.28 -7.82 12.64
C PHE A 177 -13.58 -9.29 12.96
N ARG A 178 -13.96 -9.58 14.20
CA ARG A 178 -14.30 -10.95 14.62
C ARG A 178 -15.48 -11.55 13.87
N LYS A 179 -16.51 -10.75 13.55
CA LYS A 179 -17.66 -11.20 12.73
C LYS A 179 -17.24 -11.63 11.32
N TRP A 180 -16.16 -11.06 10.81
CA TRP A 180 -15.57 -11.39 9.52
C TRP A 180 -14.43 -12.41 9.62
N GLY A 181 -14.18 -12.98 10.80
CA GLY A 181 -13.16 -14.02 11.01
C GLY A 181 -11.74 -13.50 11.26
N PHE A 182 -11.53 -12.19 11.40
CA PHE A 182 -10.21 -11.59 11.57
C PHE A 182 -9.94 -11.12 13.01
N ASP A 183 -8.67 -11.08 13.42
CA ASP A 183 -8.24 -10.48 14.69
C ASP A 183 -7.35 -9.25 14.46
N ILE A 184 -7.88 -8.06 14.81
CA ILE A 184 -7.15 -6.79 14.70
C ILE A 184 -6.18 -6.56 15.87
N LYS A 185 -6.32 -7.29 17.00
CA LYS A 185 -5.55 -7.03 18.22
C LYS A 185 -4.03 -7.14 18.04
N PRO A 186 -3.48 -8.11 17.28
CA PRO A 186 -2.04 -8.18 17.02
C PRO A 186 -1.52 -6.92 16.33
N HIS A 187 -2.25 -6.42 15.33
CA HIS A 187 -1.91 -5.19 14.60
C HIS A 187 -1.95 -3.97 15.53
N ARG A 188 -2.96 -3.88 16.40
CA ARG A 188 -3.04 -2.80 17.41
C ARG A 188 -1.88 -2.83 18.39
N ARG A 189 -1.52 -4.02 18.88
CA ARG A 189 -0.36 -4.17 19.76
C ARG A 189 0.91 -3.71 19.07
N LEU A 190 1.13 -4.08 17.81
CA LEU A 190 2.29 -3.66 17.04
C LEU A 190 2.31 -2.14 16.84
N MET A 191 1.20 -1.53 16.44
CA MET A 191 1.11 -0.07 16.27
C MET A 191 1.36 0.70 17.57
N LYS A 192 0.87 0.19 18.71
CA LYS A 192 1.03 0.84 20.03
C LYS A 192 2.44 0.64 20.61
N ASN A 193 3.00 -0.54 20.43
CA ASN A 193 4.26 -0.93 21.09
C ASN A 193 5.47 -0.74 20.19
N GLY A 194 5.30 -0.63 18.88
CA GLY A 194 6.39 -0.62 17.92
C GLY A 194 7.03 -2.00 17.73
N PHE A 195 8.16 -2.01 17.02
CA PHE A 195 9.01 -3.19 16.85
C PHE A 195 10.06 -3.26 17.95
N GLU A 196 10.32 -4.47 18.42
CA GLU A 196 11.46 -4.75 19.29
C GLU A 196 12.73 -4.90 18.45
N LEU A 197 13.80 -4.25 18.92
CA LEU A 197 15.13 -4.26 18.32
C LEU A 197 16.03 -5.29 19.03
N PRO A 198 17.14 -5.74 18.40
CA PRO A 198 18.03 -6.73 18.99
C PRO A 198 18.66 -6.34 20.34
N ASP A 199 18.75 -5.04 20.62
CA ASP A 199 19.26 -4.48 21.88
C ASP A 199 18.20 -4.40 22.99
N GLY A 200 16.99 -4.90 22.74
CA GLY A 200 15.85 -4.87 23.66
C GLY A 200 15.10 -3.53 23.69
N THR A 201 15.55 -2.53 22.92
CA THR A 201 14.82 -1.27 22.77
C THR A 201 13.65 -1.43 21.80
N ARG A 202 12.76 -0.43 21.76
CA ARG A 202 11.61 -0.41 20.85
C ARG A 202 11.66 0.80 19.94
N ILE A 203 11.23 0.60 18.71
CA ILE A 203 11.07 1.64 17.71
C ILE A 203 9.61 1.68 17.25
N ASP A 204 9.01 2.86 17.26
CA ASP A 204 7.65 3.04 16.76
C ASP A 204 7.54 2.71 15.26
N VAL A 205 6.32 2.41 14.80
CA VAL A 205 6.10 1.93 13.43
C VAL A 205 6.44 2.97 12.36
N ASP A 206 6.26 4.26 12.66
CA ASP A 206 6.57 5.37 11.75
C ASP A 206 8.10 5.49 11.57
N SER A 207 8.84 5.58 12.67
CA SER A 207 10.31 5.62 12.66
C SER A 207 10.90 4.37 12.03
N ALA A 208 10.32 3.19 12.30
CA ALA A 208 10.73 1.93 11.72
C ALA A 208 10.54 1.90 10.21
N PHE A 209 9.44 2.44 9.70
CA PHE A 209 9.20 2.47 8.26
C PHE A 209 10.08 3.51 7.55
N LYS A 210 10.40 4.64 8.20
CA LYS A 210 11.31 5.67 7.64
C LYS A 210 12.77 5.22 7.51
N ARG A 211 13.24 4.35 8.40
CA ARG A 211 14.62 3.84 8.37
C ARG A 211 14.82 2.81 7.26
N GLU A 212 15.63 3.13 6.26
CA GLU A 212 15.92 2.26 5.10
C GLU A 212 16.39 0.86 5.51
N GLU A 213 17.36 0.78 6.41
CA GLU A 213 17.95 -0.46 6.95
C GLU A 213 16.96 -1.31 7.79
N HIS A 214 15.87 -0.72 8.26
CA HIS A 214 14.95 -1.44 9.15
C HIS A 214 14.11 -2.45 8.33
N PRO A 215 13.97 -3.71 8.79
CA PRO A 215 13.30 -4.78 8.04
C PRO A 215 11.80 -4.59 7.82
N PHE A 216 11.18 -3.55 8.37
CA PHE A 216 9.80 -3.18 8.06
C PHE A 216 9.72 -2.56 6.67
N ARG A 217 9.39 -3.39 5.68
CA ARG A 217 9.44 -3.05 4.25
C ARG A 217 8.07 -2.96 3.58
N ILE A 218 7.04 -3.60 4.12
CA ILE A 218 5.68 -3.59 3.55
C ILE A 218 4.68 -3.03 4.55
N ALA A 219 4.16 -1.82 4.29
CA ALA A 219 3.08 -1.22 5.06
C ALA A 219 1.75 -1.35 4.32
N ILE A 220 0.75 -1.94 4.96
CA ILE A 220 -0.61 -2.05 4.41
C ILE A 220 -1.48 -1.00 5.09
N VAL A 221 -1.93 -0.01 4.32
CA VAL A 221 -2.62 1.18 4.80
C VAL A 221 -4.02 1.29 4.21
N CYS A 222 -4.85 2.15 4.81
CA CYS A 222 -6.11 2.58 4.23
C CYS A 222 -6.08 4.10 4.05
N ALA A 223 -6.21 4.87 5.13
CA ALA A 223 -6.15 6.33 5.09
C ALA A 223 -4.92 6.91 5.81
N MET A 224 -4.28 6.14 6.68
CA MET A 224 -3.06 6.59 7.36
C MET A 224 -1.92 6.68 6.37
N TRP A 225 -1.02 7.65 6.58
CA TRP A 225 0.22 7.84 5.80
C TRP A 225 0.04 8.23 4.32
N LEU A 226 -1.18 8.49 3.86
CA LEU A 226 -1.42 9.01 2.50
C LEU A 226 -1.02 10.48 2.33
N THR A 227 -0.95 11.24 3.42
CA THR A 227 -0.61 12.68 3.40
C THR A 227 0.37 13.01 4.50
N GLY A 228 1.41 13.80 4.19
CA GLY A 228 2.36 14.31 5.18
C GLY A 228 3.31 13.28 5.79
N PHE A 229 3.34 12.06 5.25
CA PHE A 229 4.26 11.01 5.67
C PHE A 229 5.38 10.83 4.66
N ASP A 230 6.59 11.26 5.04
CA ASP A 230 7.77 11.25 4.19
C ASP A 230 8.68 10.06 4.49
N VAL A 231 8.98 9.26 3.46
CA VAL A 231 9.80 8.04 3.53
C VAL A 231 10.68 8.00 2.28
N PRO A 232 11.94 8.45 2.36
CA PRO A 232 12.83 8.49 1.20
C PRO A 232 13.08 7.12 0.55
N SER A 233 13.00 6.05 1.33
CA SER A 233 13.17 4.67 0.86
C SER A 233 11.89 4.01 0.33
N LEU A 234 10.75 4.71 0.30
CA LEU A 234 9.50 4.21 -0.27
C LEU A 234 9.52 4.40 -1.79
N ALA A 235 9.60 3.31 -2.54
CA ALA A 235 9.64 3.38 -4.00
C ALA A 235 8.37 2.88 -4.67
N ASN A 236 7.61 2.00 -4.02
CA ASN A 236 6.44 1.36 -4.63
C ASN A 236 5.16 1.65 -3.83
N LEU A 237 4.14 2.15 -4.53
CA LEU A 237 2.77 2.23 -4.03
C LEU A 237 1.89 1.28 -4.84
N TYR A 238 1.11 0.46 -4.15
CA TYR A 238 0.16 -0.51 -4.72
C TYR A 238 -1.27 -0.19 -4.28
#